data_AF-A0A7C3DB12-F1
#
_entry.id   AF-A0A7C3DB12-F1
#
_cell.length_a   1.000
_cell.length_b   1.000
_cell.length_c   1.000
_cell.angle_alpha   90.00
_cell.angle_beta   90.00
_cell.angle_gamma   90.00
#
_symmetry.space_group_name_H-M   'P 1'
#
loop_
_entity.id
_entity.type
_entity.pdbx_description
1 polymer ?
#
loop_
_entity_poly.entity_id
_entity_poly.type
_entity_poly.pdbx_seq_one_letter_code
_entity_poly.pdbx_strand_id
1 'polypeptide(L)'
;MRAMEPVLNQRAIEVLHAIVQTYVETGEPVASRTIARRRKNPLSPATIRNIMSDLAEMGYLEQPHTSAGRVPTGKAFQHYAASIAAGLSSVQADERLRTELAPYGSPDECVQQASHLLTS
;
A
#
# COMPACT_ATOMS: atom_id res chain seq x y z
N MET A 1 15.90 -19.73 8.03
CA MET A 1 16.38 -19.35 6.68
C MET A 1 15.33 -18.44 6.06
N ARG A 2 15.51 -17.12 6.09
CA ARG A 2 14.57 -16.16 5.46
C ARG A 2 14.93 -16.14 3.97
N ALA A 3 14.10 -16.76 3.13
CA ALA A 3 14.32 -16.75 1.69
C ALA A 3 14.49 -15.30 1.22
N MET A 4 15.56 -15.04 0.46
CA MET A 4 15.84 -13.73 -0.10
C MET A 4 14.70 -13.40 -1.06
N GLU A 5 13.84 -12.46 -0.67
CA GLU A 5 12.72 -12.05 -1.54
C GLU A 5 13.30 -11.49 -2.84
N PRO A 6 12.76 -11.89 -4.01
CA PRO A 6 13.21 -11.32 -5.28
C PRO A 6 12.99 -9.80 -5.24
N VAL A 7 14.06 -9.06 -5.53
CA VAL A 7 14.03 -7.59 -5.53
C VAL A 7 13.02 -7.13 -6.58
N LEU A 8 11.96 -6.47 -6.13
CA LEU A 8 11.00 -5.86 -7.04
C LEU A 8 11.70 -4.76 -7.83
N ASN A 9 11.61 -4.82 -9.16
CA ASN A 9 12.07 -3.73 -10.00
C ASN A 9 11.14 -2.51 -9.87
N GLN A 10 11.66 -1.32 -10.17
CA GLN A 10 10.92 -0.06 -10.02
C GLN A 10 9.57 -0.05 -10.76
N ARG A 11 9.49 -0.66 -11.95
CA ARG A 11 8.25 -0.72 -12.73
C ARG A 11 7.19 -1.59 -12.06
N ALA A 12 7.61 -2.73 -11.49
CA ALA A 12 6.74 -3.64 -10.75
C ALA A 12 6.23 -2.97 -9.47
N ILE A 13 7.09 -2.23 -8.75
CA ILE A 13 6.70 -1.42 -7.59
C ILE A 13 5.63 -0.41 -7.97
N GLU A 14 5.83 0.35 -9.04
CA GLU A 14 4.84 1.33 -9.50
C GLU A 14 3.50 0.70 -9.90
N VAL A 15 3.52 -0.46 -10.56
CA VAL A 15 2.29 -1.21 -10.89
C VAL A 15 1.60 -1.71 -9.62
N LEU A 16 2.37 -2.30 -8.69
CA LEU A 16 1.87 -2.82 -7.42
C LEU A 16 1.19 -1.70 -6.61
N HIS A 17 1.84 -0.54 -6.48
CA HIS A 17 1.29 0.60 -5.74
C HIS A 17 0.02 1.14 -6.39
N ALA A 18 -0.01 1.24 -7.73
CA ALA A 18 -1.21 1.66 -8.44
C ALA A 18 -2.38 0.68 -8.26
N ILE A 19 -2.10 -0.63 -8.16
CA ILE A 19 -3.11 -1.66 -7.87
C ILE A 19 -3.61 -1.54 -6.44
N VAL A 20 -2.72 -1.46 -5.45
CA VAL A 20 -3.10 -1.31 -4.04
C VAL A 20 -3.95 -0.07 -3.84
N GLN A 21 -3.51 1.07 -4.38
CA GLN A 21 -4.26 2.32 -4.30
C GLN A 21 -5.65 2.19 -4.93
N THR A 22 -5.73 1.64 -6.15
CA THR A 22 -7.03 1.46 -6.83
C THR A 22 -7.95 0.55 -6.02
N TYR A 23 -7.43 -0.54 -5.45
CA TYR A 23 -8.21 -1.47 -4.65
C TYR A 23 -8.71 -0.83 -3.34
N VAL A 24 -7.88 -0.02 -2.66
CA VAL A 24 -8.30 0.72 -1.46
C VAL A 24 -9.42 1.72 -1.79
N GLU A 25 -9.37 2.35 -2.96
CA GLU A 25 -10.39 3.30 -3.40
C GLU A 25 -11.71 2.64 -3.80
N THR A 26 -11.68 1.45 -4.42
CA THR A 26 -12.88 0.86 -5.04
C THR A 26 -13.41 -0.38 -4.32
N GLY A 27 -12.58 -1.11 -3.57
CA GLY A 27 -12.92 -2.42 -3.00
C GLY A 27 -13.05 -3.55 -4.03
N GLU A 28 -12.69 -3.28 -5.30
CA GLU A 28 -12.97 -4.17 -6.44
C GLU A 28 -11.69 -4.75 -7.06
N PRO A 29 -11.72 -6.00 -7.57
CA PRO A 29 -10.58 -6.59 -8.28
C PRO A 29 -10.08 -5.71 -9.44
N VAL A 30 -8.77 -5.48 -9.48
CA VAL A 30 -8.16 -4.50 -10.37
C VAL A 30 -7.69 -5.14 -11.67
N ALA A 31 -8.18 -4.63 -12.81
CA ALA A 31 -7.78 -5.08 -14.14
C ALA A 31 -6.58 -4.29 -14.70
N SER A 32 -5.78 -4.92 -15.56
CA SER A 32 -4.61 -4.27 -16.18
C SER A 32 -4.98 -3.04 -17.02
N ARG A 33 -6.16 -3.04 -17.66
CA ARG A 33 -6.69 -1.87 -18.39
C ARG A 33 -6.97 -0.68 -17.47
N THR A 34 -7.46 -0.92 -16.26
CA THR A 34 -7.74 0.13 -15.26
C THR A 34 -6.45 0.85 -14.90
N ILE A 35 -5.38 0.10 -14.64
CA ILE A 35 -4.06 0.66 -14.36
C ILE A 35 -3.48 1.39 -15.57
N ALA A 36 -3.59 0.82 -16.76
CA ALA A 36 -3.09 1.44 -18.00
C ALA A 36 -3.70 2.84 -18.23
N ARG A 37 -4.98 3.02 -17.90
CA ARG A 37 -5.69 4.32 -18.07
C ARG A 37 -5.35 5.34 -16.98
N ARG A 38 -5.06 4.90 -15.77
CA ARG A 38 -4.78 5.79 -14.62
C ARG A 38 -3.33 6.28 -14.58
N ARG A 39 -2.40 5.53 -15.16
CA ARG A 39 -0.98 5.89 -15.15
C ARG A 39 -0.66 6.94 -16.21
N LYS A 40 0.16 7.92 -15.83
CA LYS A 40 0.70 8.96 -16.75
C LYS A 40 1.76 8.43 -17.72
N ASN A 41 2.41 7.31 -17.39
CA ASN A 41 3.49 6.71 -18.19
C ASN A 41 2.94 5.52 -19.02
N PRO A 42 3.31 5.37 -20.31
CA PRO A 42 2.57 4.52 -21.25
C PRO A 42 3.02 3.06 -21.16
N LEU A 43 2.53 2.32 -20.17
CA LEU A 43 2.58 0.86 -20.21
C LEU A 43 1.31 0.32 -20.87
N SER A 44 1.48 -0.60 -21.82
CA SER A 44 0.34 -1.26 -22.44
C SER A 44 -0.40 -2.16 -21.43
N PRO A 45 -1.71 -2.40 -21.61
CA PRO A 45 -2.45 -3.36 -20.79
C PRO A 45 -1.86 -4.78 -20.80
N ALA A 46 -1.17 -5.17 -21.88
CA ALA A 46 -0.50 -6.46 -21.99
C ALA A 46 0.76 -6.51 -21.10
N THR A 47 1.58 -5.45 -21.14
CA THR A 47 2.76 -5.32 -20.28
C THR A 47 2.37 -5.34 -18.81
N ILE A 48 1.31 -4.61 -18.44
CA ILE A 48 0.80 -4.61 -17.07
C ILE A 48 0.27 -6.00 -16.67
N ARG A 49 -0.42 -6.70 -17.58
CA ARG A 49 -0.89 -8.07 -17.29
C ARG A 49 0.28 -9.02 -16.98
N ASN A 50 1.39 -8.92 -17.70
CA ASN A 50 2.59 -9.72 -17.43
C ASN A 50 3.17 -9.39 -16.05
N ILE A 51 3.35 -8.10 -15.74
CA ILE A 51 3.83 -7.67 -14.42
C ILE A 51 2.88 -8.15 -13.30
N MET A 52 1.56 -8.11 -13.54
CA MET A 52 0.58 -8.62 -12.59
C MET A 52 0.65 -10.14 -12.40
N SER A 53 1.03 -10.90 -13.42
CA SER A 53 1.31 -12.33 -13.28
C SER A 53 2.57 -12.57 -12.44
N ASP A 54 3.67 -11.87 -12.73
CA ASP A 54 4.91 -11.99 -11.96
C ASP A 54 4.67 -11.62 -10.48
N LEU A 55 3.92 -10.53 -10.22
CA LEU A 55 3.53 -10.12 -8.88
C LEU A 55 2.65 -11.16 -8.17
N ALA A 56 1.82 -11.89 -8.91
CA ALA A 56 1.01 -12.97 -8.35
C ALA A 56 1.88 -14.18 -7.97
N GLU A 57 2.82 -14.57 -8.84
CA GLU A 57 3.79 -15.63 -8.55
C GLU A 57 4.67 -15.30 -7.34
N MET A 58 4.99 -14.01 -7.14
CA MET A 58 5.71 -13.51 -5.98
C MET A 58 4.86 -13.35 -4.70
N GLY A 59 3.55 -13.67 -4.77
CA GLY A 59 2.62 -13.64 -3.64
C GLY A 59 2.11 -12.24 -3.26
N TYR A 60 2.31 -11.23 -4.09
CA TYR A 60 1.79 -9.88 -3.87
C TYR A 60 0.33 -9.72 -4.34
N LEU A 61 -0.07 -10.48 -5.35
CA LEU A 61 -1.40 -10.42 -5.94
C LEU A 61 -2.04 -11.80 -5.98
N GLU A 62 -3.36 -11.85 -5.95
CA GLU A 62 -4.11 -13.09 -6.16
C GLU A 62 -5.29 -12.87 -7.11
N GLN A 63 -5.82 -13.95 -7.70
CA GLN A 63 -7.11 -13.91 -8.41
C GLN A 63 -8.19 -14.52 -7.53
N PRO A 64 -9.28 -13.82 -7.26
CA PRO A 64 -10.44 -14.46 -6.63
C PRO A 64 -11.11 -15.45 -7.60
N HIS A 65 -11.21 -15.11 -8.89
CA HIS A 65 -11.81 -15.96 -9.93
C HIS A 65 -11.07 -15.84 -11.26
N THR A 66 -11.15 -16.86 -12.13
CA THR A 66 -10.43 -16.96 -13.41
C THR A 66 -10.67 -15.79 -14.37
N SER A 67 -11.81 -15.10 -14.27
CA SER A 67 -12.17 -13.94 -15.10
C SER A 67 -11.99 -12.59 -14.38
N ALA A 68 -11.81 -12.59 -13.07
CA ALA A 68 -11.68 -11.36 -12.29
C ALA A 68 -10.29 -10.72 -12.47
N GLY A 69 -10.19 -9.43 -12.13
CA GLY A 69 -8.91 -8.75 -11.95
C GLY A 69 -8.06 -9.37 -10.84
N ARG A 70 -6.98 -8.69 -10.44
CA ARG A 70 -6.18 -9.10 -9.28
C ARG A 70 -6.56 -8.30 -8.06
N VAL A 71 -6.46 -8.93 -6.89
CA VAL A 71 -6.57 -8.26 -5.59
C VAL A 71 -5.22 -8.27 -4.89
N PRO A 72 -4.85 -7.22 -4.13
CA PRO A 72 -3.64 -7.22 -3.34
C PRO A 72 -3.74 -8.18 -2.15
N THR A 73 -2.66 -8.91 -1.87
CA THR A 73 -2.54 -9.72 -0.65
C THR A 73 -2.08 -8.86 0.53
N GLY A 74 -2.08 -9.42 1.74
CA GLY A 74 -1.50 -8.77 2.92
C GLY A 74 -0.05 -8.29 2.70
N LYS A 75 0.73 -9.05 1.93
CA LYS A 75 2.12 -8.71 1.58
C LYS A 75 2.21 -7.42 0.74
N ALA A 76 1.28 -7.25 -0.22
CA ALA A 76 1.21 -6.03 -1.01
C ALA A 76 0.85 -4.81 -0.19
N PHE A 77 -0.11 -4.94 0.74
CA PHE A 77 -0.46 -3.85 1.65
C PHE A 77 0.70 -3.48 2.56
N GLN A 78 1.41 -4.46 3.13
CA GLN A 78 2.58 -4.21 3.96
C GLN A 78 3.69 -3.48 3.19
N HIS A 79 4.00 -3.92 1.96
CA HIS A 79 4.97 -3.25 1.10
C HIS A 79 4.56 -1.81 0.78
N TYR A 80 3.30 -1.61 0.41
CA TYR A 80 2.78 -0.29 0.08
C TYR A 80 2.82 0.66 1.29
N ALA A 81 2.37 0.21 2.47
CA ALA A 81 2.40 0.99 3.70
C ALA A 81 3.82 1.37 4.11
N ALA A 82 4.77 0.42 4.01
CA ALA A 82 6.18 0.69 4.28
C ALA A 82 6.75 1.75 3.33
N SER A 83 6.36 1.72 2.05
CA SER A 83 6.81 2.72 1.07
C SER A 83 6.28 4.13 1.36
N ILE A 84 5.04 4.24 1.84
CA ILE A 84 4.47 5.52 2.27
C ILE A 84 5.19 6.03 3.52
N ALA A 85 5.38 5.16 4.51
CA ALA A 85 6.07 5.52 5.75
C ALA A 85 7.50 6.02 5.49
N ALA A 86 8.23 5.41 4.56
CA ALA A 86 9.56 5.87 4.16
C ALA A 86 9.55 7.25 3.47
N GLY A 87 8.44 7.63 2.83
CA GLY A 87 8.26 8.94 2.20
C GLY A 87 7.77 10.03 3.17
N LEU A 88 7.26 9.66 4.35
CA LEU A 88 6.84 10.60 5.37
C LEU A 88 8.06 11.06 6.18
N SER A 89 8.23 12.37 6.30
CA SER A 89 9.15 12.98 7.27
C SER A 89 8.68 12.62 8.68
N SER A 90 9.31 11.63 9.30
CA SER A 90 9.00 11.23 10.68
C SER A 90 9.19 12.39 11.66
N VAL A 91 10.08 13.33 11.35
CA VAL A 91 10.43 14.49 12.20
C VAL A 91 9.24 15.43 12.41
N GLN A 92 8.45 15.70 11.36
CA GLN A 92 7.31 16.63 11.47
C GLN A 92 6.09 15.98 12.14
N ALA A 93 5.89 14.68 11.92
CA ALA A 93 4.82 13.92 12.58
C ALA A 93 5.10 13.77 14.08
N ASP A 94 6.34 13.48 14.45
CA ASP A 94 6.75 13.27 15.85
C ASP A 94 6.59 14.56 16.68
N GLU A 95 6.97 15.72 16.12
CA GLU A 95 6.87 17.00 16.83
C GLU A 95 5.41 17.43 17.10
N ARG A 96 4.51 17.20 16.14
CA ARG A 96 3.08 17.49 16.31
C ARG A 96 2.46 16.60 17.39
N LEU A 97 2.74 15.30 17.33
CA LEU A 97 2.26 14.34 18.34
C LEU A 97 2.78 14.69 19.73
N ARG A 98 4.05 15.08 19.87
CA ARG A 98 4.61 15.54 21.15
C ARG A 98 3.91 16.78 21.66
N THR A 99 3.65 17.76 20.81
CA THR A 99 2.97 19.01 21.21
C THR A 99 1.54 18.75 21.69
N GLU A 100 0.80 17.90 20.99
CA GLU A 100 -0.60 17.58 21.31
C GLU A 100 -0.73 16.67 22.54
N LEU A 101 0.26 15.81 22.81
CA LEU A 101 0.24 14.88 23.95
C LEU A 101 0.98 15.40 25.20
N ALA A 102 1.87 16.39 25.06
CA ALA A 102 2.61 17.01 26.17
C ALA A 102 1.74 17.55 27.33
N PRO A 103 0.49 18.03 27.13
CA PRO A 103 -0.35 18.51 28.22
C PRO A 103 -0.85 17.41 29.19
N TYR A 104 -0.78 16.13 28.80
CA TYR A 104 -1.32 15.02 29.59
C TYR A 104 -0.21 14.40 30.44
N GLY A 105 -0.36 14.49 31.75
CA GLY A 105 0.68 14.13 32.72
C GLY A 105 0.69 12.66 33.11
N SER A 106 -0.41 11.94 32.89
CA SER A 106 -0.51 10.51 33.20
C SER A 106 -0.61 9.65 31.93
N PRO A 107 -0.06 8.42 31.94
CA PRO A 107 -0.18 7.48 30.81
C PRO A 107 -1.63 7.19 30.39
N ASP A 108 -2.57 7.15 31.35
CA ASP A 108 -3.99 6.88 31.07
C ASP A 108 -4.65 8.03 30.29
N GLU A 109 -4.34 9.29 30.64
CA GLU A 109 -4.85 10.46 29.91
C GLU A 109 -4.30 10.53 28.49
N CYS A 110 -3.01 10.22 28.29
CA CYS A 110 -2.42 10.11 26.97
C CYS A 110 -3.13 9.06 26.10
N VAL A 111 -3.42 7.88 26.65
CA VAL A 111 -4.12 6.80 25.93
C VAL A 111 -5.55 7.21 25.58
N GLN A 112 -6.27 7.85 26.50
CA GLN A 112 -7.63 8.34 26.24
C GLN A 112 -7.66 9.40 25.15
N GLN A 113 -6.74 10.37 25.18
CA GLN A 113 -6.66 11.42 24.17
C GLN A 113 -6.27 10.86 22.81
N ALA A 114 -5.26 9.99 22.74
CA ALA A 114 -4.86 9.35 21.49
C ALA A 114 -6.02 8.52 20.90
N SER A 115 -6.79 7.83 21.74
CA SER A 115 -7.98 7.08 21.30
C SER A 115 -9.05 8.00 20.71
N HIS A 116 -9.28 9.16 21.33
CA HIS A 116 -10.21 10.16 20.84
C HIS A 116 -9.78 10.69 19.46
N LEU A 117 -8.51 11.09 19.31
CA LEU A 117 -7.94 11.62 18.07
C LEU A 117 -7.95 10.62 16.91
N LEU A 118 -7.81 9.32 17.18
CA LEU A 118 -7.80 8.28 16.14
C LEU A 118 -9.21 7.88 15.68
N THR A 119 -10.23 8.20 16.46
CA THR A 119 -11.62 7.83 16.18
C THR A 119 -12.43 8.99 15.57
N SER A 120 -12.00 10.23 15.82
CA SER A 120 -12.59 11.46 15.25
C SER A 120 -12.21 11.67 13.78
#